data_AF-A0A2U2MYX5-F1
#
_entry.id   AF-A0A2U2MYX5-F1
#
_cell.length_a   1.000
_cell.length_b   1.000
_cell.length_c   1.000
_cell.angle_alpha   90.00
_cell.angle_beta   90.00
_cell.angle_gamma   90.00
#
_symmetry.space_group_name_H-M   'P 1'
#
loop_
_entity.id
_entity.type
_entity.pdbx_description
1 polymer ?
#
loop_
_entity_poly.entity_id
_entity_poly.type
_entity_poly.pdbx_seq_one_letter_code
_entity_poly.pdbx_strand_id
1 'polypeptide(L)'
;MSNEYKNLPKLTPAQWDFLLEHRNDPETNELGYENRIYVRNQKMSDALYAVGAVKTCSYCRVKLTERGKELANQLIDIVRNGGKTPLGVRRILAARVPEVMLDDPDKEISGIALQNVDSLDRAHIEKIIKEDTVASRMLVAGLVSEEDLDLFEDETDPQVVDVLEHHHKGWVRAHSEQLFESMNPANHRLVLFYGDREDKELVHRIVEAGFCDSILWSMYVNDELELSEQEIRSMLWRGNGRFVWDFLARGNQLKPFQAKYLNDELVDHWVDEGGFEVIQALVQSKFASEYLNEQRINRILNRHIADELFAVQYGLLNDAQFDWLLENGTPRIADKLFASASTRRWSDHEIRVLMDKTGEDSCFHLIMHRLFRELGERFENPEGDVVRNLMSAALSWDKE
;
A
#
# COMPACT_ATOMS: atom_id res chain seq x y z
N MET A 1 -9.97 37.90 24.86
CA MET A 1 -9.65 38.10 23.43
C MET A 1 -10.89 38.65 22.73
N SER A 2 -10.77 39.85 22.18
CA SER A 2 -11.79 40.50 21.36
C SER A 2 -12.07 39.65 20.12
N ASN A 3 -13.34 39.47 19.72
CA ASN A 3 -13.69 38.77 18.48
C ASN A 3 -13.65 39.78 17.33
N GLU A 4 -12.45 40.24 16.99
CA GLU A 4 -12.18 41.27 15.98
C GLU A 4 -12.66 40.87 14.58
N TYR A 5 -12.76 39.57 14.32
CA TYR A 5 -13.40 39.02 13.11
C TYR A 5 -14.85 39.50 12.94
N LYS A 6 -15.58 39.80 14.03
CA LYS A 6 -16.95 40.35 13.94
C LYS A 6 -17.01 41.74 13.29
N ASN A 7 -15.89 42.44 13.21
CA ASN A 7 -15.79 43.75 12.57
C ASN A 7 -15.55 43.64 11.04
N LEU A 8 -15.24 42.44 10.53
CA LEU A 8 -15.14 42.18 9.11
C LEU A 8 -16.52 41.98 8.47
N PRO A 9 -16.68 42.30 7.17
CA PRO A 9 -17.91 41.99 6.45
C PRO A 9 -18.21 40.49 6.48
N LYS A 10 -19.50 40.15 6.52
CA LYS A 10 -19.97 38.76 6.50
C LYS A 10 -19.82 38.16 5.11
N LEU A 11 -18.64 37.61 4.84
CA LEU A 11 -18.34 36.87 3.62
C LEU A 11 -18.39 35.35 3.86
N THR A 12 -18.80 34.61 2.84
CA THR A 12 -18.77 33.15 2.83
C THR A 12 -17.34 32.64 2.65
N PRO A 13 -17.03 31.38 2.99
CA PRO A 13 -15.72 30.79 2.71
C PRO A 13 -15.29 30.97 1.24
N ALA A 14 -16.14 30.67 0.27
CA ALA A 14 -15.80 30.85 -1.15
C ALA A 14 -15.45 32.30 -1.54
N GLN A 15 -16.01 33.29 -0.84
CA GLN A 15 -15.67 34.71 -1.05
C GLN A 15 -14.33 35.08 -0.42
N TRP A 16 -14.01 34.52 0.75
CA TRP A 16 -12.70 34.67 1.37
C TRP A 16 -11.59 33.99 0.56
N ASP A 17 -11.85 32.80 0.03
CA ASP A 17 -10.93 32.07 -0.85
C ASP A 17 -10.53 32.94 -2.05
N PHE A 18 -11.52 33.53 -2.73
CA PHE A 18 -11.26 34.47 -3.83
C PHE A 18 -10.43 35.69 -3.42
N LEU A 19 -10.76 36.32 -2.29
CA LEU A 19 -10.01 37.50 -1.85
C LEU A 19 -8.56 37.15 -1.49
N LEU A 20 -8.33 36.00 -0.84
CA LEU A 20 -7.00 35.56 -0.45
C LEU A 20 -6.18 35.07 -1.64
N GLU A 21 -6.79 34.39 -2.61
CA GLU A 21 -6.16 33.94 -3.85
C GLU A 21 -5.62 35.13 -4.67
N HIS A 22 -6.43 36.18 -4.81
CA HIS A 22 -6.11 37.31 -5.70
C HIS A 22 -5.46 38.51 -5.00
N ARG A 23 -5.16 38.43 -3.70
CA ARG A 23 -4.67 39.58 -2.91
C ARG A 23 -3.37 40.20 -3.45
N ASN A 24 -2.51 39.38 -4.06
CA ASN A 24 -1.22 39.76 -4.60
C ASN A 24 -1.25 39.99 -6.12
N ASP A 25 -2.42 39.86 -6.76
CA ASP A 25 -2.54 40.05 -8.20
C ASP A 25 -2.19 41.51 -8.58
N PRO A 26 -1.37 41.72 -9.62
CA PRO A 26 -1.05 43.05 -10.08
C PRO A 26 -2.31 43.72 -10.68
N GLU A 27 -2.38 45.05 -10.59
CA GLU A 27 -3.51 45.81 -11.14
C GLU A 27 -3.58 45.74 -12.67
N THR A 28 -2.43 45.53 -13.32
CA THR A 28 -2.28 45.35 -14.76
C THR A 28 -1.54 44.05 -15.04
N ASN A 29 -1.93 43.35 -16.10
CA ASN A 29 -1.19 42.18 -16.58
C ASN A 29 0.13 42.59 -17.27
N GLU A 30 0.95 41.60 -17.65
CA GLU A 30 2.27 41.79 -18.29
C GLU A 30 2.23 42.59 -19.61
N LEU A 31 1.05 42.71 -20.22
CA LEU A 31 0.81 43.44 -21.46
C LEU A 31 0.28 44.87 -21.21
N GLY A 32 0.20 45.31 -19.95
CA GLY A 32 -0.25 46.65 -19.55
C GLY A 32 -1.77 46.84 -19.55
N TYR A 33 -2.56 45.76 -19.70
CA TYR A 33 -4.02 45.83 -19.61
C TYR A 33 -4.51 45.64 -18.18
N GLU A 34 -5.65 46.24 -17.84
CA GLU A 34 -6.27 46.03 -16.53
C GLU A 34 -6.51 44.54 -16.26
N ASN A 35 -6.07 44.09 -15.09
CA ASN A 35 -6.28 42.72 -14.66
C ASN A 35 -7.76 42.51 -14.31
N ARG A 36 -8.40 41.52 -14.97
CA ARG A 36 -9.83 41.21 -14.83
C ARG A 36 -9.98 39.74 -14.47
N ILE A 37 -10.60 39.50 -13.33
CA ILE A 37 -10.66 38.21 -12.68
C ILE A 37 -12.08 37.66 -12.80
N TYR A 38 -12.20 36.37 -13.09
CA TYR A 38 -13.49 35.71 -13.17
C TYR A 38 -13.93 35.19 -11.80
N VAL A 39 -15.09 35.64 -11.32
CA VAL A 39 -15.77 35.03 -10.17
C VAL A 39 -16.69 33.91 -10.63
N ARG A 40 -16.91 32.92 -9.75
CA ARG A 40 -17.66 31.69 -10.09
C ARG A 40 -19.10 31.95 -10.56
N ASN A 41 -19.76 32.98 -10.03
CA ASN A 41 -21.12 33.34 -10.41
C ASN A 41 -21.46 34.80 -10.04
N GLN A 42 -22.57 35.31 -10.58
CA GLN A 42 -23.04 36.67 -10.34
C GLN A 42 -23.30 36.97 -8.85
N LYS A 43 -23.86 36.03 -8.08
CA LYS A 43 -24.14 36.24 -6.65
C LYS A 43 -22.86 36.52 -5.86
N MET A 44 -21.76 35.88 -6.23
CA MET A 44 -20.44 36.14 -5.65
C MET A 44 -19.91 37.52 -6.05
N SER A 45 -20.07 37.91 -7.32
CA SER A 45 -19.75 39.26 -7.84
C SER A 45 -20.46 40.34 -7.02
N ASP A 46 -21.79 40.22 -6.89
CA ASP A 46 -22.64 41.21 -6.23
C ASP A 46 -22.30 41.35 -4.75
N ALA A 47 -22.04 40.24 -4.06
CA ALA A 47 -21.69 40.25 -2.64
C ALA A 47 -20.31 40.89 -2.37
N LEU A 48 -19.31 40.61 -3.22
CA LEU A 48 -17.99 41.23 -3.12
C LEU A 48 -18.05 42.72 -3.48
N TYR A 49 -18.88 43.10 -4.45
CA TYR A 49 -19.12 44.49 -4.82
C TYR A 49 -19.78 45.27 -3.69
N ALA A 50 -20.79 44.69 -3.02
CA ALA A 50 -21.52 45.32 -1.93
C ALA A 50 -20.64 45.72 -0.74
N VAL A 51 -19.53 45.02 -0.52
CA VAL A 51 -18.56 45.33 0.55
C VAL A 51 -17.37 46.17 0.04
N GLY A 52 -17.43 46.60 -1.22
CA GLY A 52 -16.40 47.41 -1.88
C GLY A 52 -15.12 46.65 -2.22
N ALA A 53 -15.10 45.31 -2.11
CA ALA A 53 -13.89 44.52 -2.33
C ALA A 53 -13.53 44.36 -3.81
N VAL A 54 -14.51 44.51 -4.71
CA VAL A 54 -14.30 44.46 -6.16
C VAL A 54 -15.07 45.57 -6.89
N LYS A 55 -14.61 45.94 -8.09
CA LYS A 55 -15.38 46.68 -9.09
C LYS A 55 -15.85 45.72 -10.17
N THR A 56 -17.14 45.74 -10.50
CA THR A 56 -17.68 44.89 -11.57
C THR A 56 -17.35 45.49 -12.94
N CYS A 57 -16.71 44.72 -13.82
CA CYS A 57 -16.40 45.14 -15.19
C CYS A 57 -17.45 44.62 -16.18
N SER A 58 -17.92 43.39 -16.00
CA SER A 58 -19.05 42.77 -16.70
C SER A 58 -19.49 41.50 -15.96
N TYR A 59 -20.77 41.11 -15.97
CA TYR A 59 -21.33 39.89 -15.32
C TYR A 59 -20.43 39.25 -14.21
N CYS A 60 -19.61 38.25 -14.58
CA CYS A 60 -18.67 37.55 -13.69
C CYS A 60 -17.20 38.01 -13.75
N ARG A 61 -16.85 39.05 -14.51
CA ARG A 61 -15.52 39.66 -14.55
C ARG A 61 -15.47 40.87 -13.60
N VAL A 62 -14.55 40.80 -12.65
CA VAL A 62 -14.37 41.82 -11.62
C VAL A 62 -12.90 42.27 -11.56
N LYS A 63 -12.68 43.45 -10.99
CA LYS A 63 -11.36 43.97 -10.64
C LYS A 63 -11.26 44.07 -9.12
N LEU A 64 -10.25 43.45 -8.52
CA LEU A 64 -10.00 43.59 -7.08
C LEU A 64 -9.67 45.06 -6.74
N THR A 65 -10.25 45.58 -5.67
CA THR A 65 -9.96 46.94 -5.20
C THR A 65 -8.91 46.91 -4.09
N GLU A 66 -8.31 48.07 -3.79
CA GLU A 66 -7.47 48.24 -2.60
C GLU A 66 -8.21 47.86 -1.32
N ARG A 67 -9.51 48.18 -1.23
CA ARG A 67 -10.35 47.75 -0.10
C ARG A 67 -10.45 46.22 -0.01
N GLY A 68 -10.53 45.51 -1.14
CA GLY A 68 -10.52 44.04 -1.17
C GLY A 68 -9.22 43.45 -0.64
N LYS A 69 -8.08 44.02 -1.03
CA LYS A 69 -6.76 43.64 -0.52
C LYS A 69 -6.62 43.93 0.98
N GLU A 70 -7.07 45.11 1.42
CA GLU A 70 -7.11 45.47 2.85
C GLU A 70 -7.91 44.47 3.67
N LEU A 71 -9.10 44.05 3.20
CA LEU A 71 -9.93 43.08 3.90
C LEU A 71 -9.24 41.72 4.04
N ALA A 72 -8.54 41.26 2.99
CA ALA A 72 -7.74 40.04 3.05
C ALA A 72 -6.60 40.17 4.08
N ASN A 73 -5.86 41.28 4.07
CA ASN A 73 -4.78 41.54 5.03
C ASN A 73 -5.29 41.66 6.47
N GLN A 74 -6.42 42.33 6.69
CA GLN A 74 -7.05 42.43 8.01
C GLN A 74 -7.43 41.05 8.56
N LEU A 75 -7.93 40.14 7.71
CA LEU A 75 -8.21 38.76 8.12
C LEU A 75 -6.93 38.03 8.55
N ILE A 76 -5.84 38.18 7.78
CA ILE A 76 -4.53 37.60 8.10
C ILE A 76 -4.02 38.16 9.44
N ASP A 77 -4.08 39.47 9.65
CA ASP A 77 -3.62 40.14 10.87
C ASP A 77 -4.43 39.71 12.10
N ILE A 78 -5.75 39.54 11.97
CA ILE A 78 -6.59 39.03 13.05
C ILE A 78 -6.11 37.65 13.49
N VAL A 79 -5.80 36.76 12.55
CA VAL A 79 -5.34 35.40 12.87
C VAL A 79 -3.93 35.40 13.45
N ARG A 80 -3.00 36.18 12.88
CA ARG A 80 -1.64 36.36 13.43
C ARG A 80 -1.65 36.84 14.88
N ASN A 81 -2.64 37.66 15.25
CA ASN A 81 -2.83 38.17 16.60
C ASN A 81 -3.69 37.26 17.50
N GLY A 82 -3.92 35.99 17.10
CA GLY A 82 -4.66 35.00 17.91
C GLY A 82 -6.19 35.20 17.90
N GLY A 83 -6.72 35.96 16.95
CA GLY A 83 -8.15 36.20 16.78
C GLY A 83 -8.91 34.94 16.34
N LYS A 84 -10.10 34.73 16.89
CA LYS A 84 -10.95 33.57 16.55
C LYS A 84 -11.65 33.79 15.20
N THR A 85 -11.51 32.82 14.30
CA THR A 85 -12.17 32.81 12.98
C THR A 85 -12.97 31.51 12.77
N PRO A 86 -14.01 31.51 11.92
CA PRO A 86 -14.80 30.30 11.65
C PRO A 86 -13.99 29.21 10.97
N LEU A 87 -14.29 27.93 11.25
CA LEU A 87 -13.58 26.76 10.70
C LEU A 87 -13.42 26.81 9.17
N GLY A 88 -14.48 27.14 8.43
CA GLY A 88 -14.42 27.21 6.97
C GLY A 88 -13.46 28.30 6.44
N VAL A 89 -13.24 29.37 7.20
CA VAL A 89 -12.26 30.43 6.85
C VAL A 89 -10.85 29.99 7.22
N ARG A 90 -10.67 29.31 8.36
CA ARG A 90 -9.38 28.72 8.77
C ARG A 90 -8.83 27.72 7.76
N ARG A 91 -9.68 26.84 7.21
CA ARG A 91 -9.29 25.91 6.12
C ARG A 91 -8.75 26.64 4.89
N ILE A 92 -9.36 27.76 4.53
CA ILE A 92 -8.92 28.57 3.39
C ILE A 92 -7.61 29.28 3.69
N LEU A 93 -7.48 29.86 4.89
CA LEU A 93 -6.23 30.48 5.32
C LEU A 93 -5.10 29.46 5.32
N ALA A 94 -5.34 28.23 5.79
CA ALA A 94 -4.34 27.17 5.76
C ALA A 94 -3.88 26.83 4.33
N ALA A 95 -4.78 26.89 3.35
CA ALA A 95 -4.43 26.62 1.96
C ALA A 95 -3.79 27.82 1.21
N ARG A 96 -4.09 29.07 1.60
CA ARG A 96 -3.72 30.29 0.84
C ARG A 96 -2.68 31.18 1.52
N VAL A 97 -2.53 31.02 2.84
CA VAL A 97 -1.62 31.75 3.74
C VAL A 97 -1.16 30.78 4.85
N PRO A 98 -0.55 29.65 4.48
CA PRO A 98 -0.26 28.55 5.41
C PRO A 98 0.53 29.00 6.64
N GLU A 99 1.42 29.99 6.50
CA GLU A 99 2.33 30.45 7.54
C GLU A 99 1.61 30.96 8.79
N VAL A 100 0.38 31.47 8.65
CA VAL A 100 -0.39 31.99 9.80
C VAL A 100 -1.25 30.91 10.48
N MET A 101 -1.25 29.69 9.94
CA MET A 101 -2.10 28.58 10.39
C MET A 101 -1.31 27.36 10.87
N LEU A 102 0.03 27.39 10.84
CA LEU A 102 0.88 26.29 11.30
C LEU A 102 0.63 25.93 12.78
N ASP A 103 0.39 26.94 13.61
CA ASP A 103 0.11 26.79 15.04
C ASP A 103 -1.38 26.66 15.39
N ASP A 104 -2.26 26.39 14.41
CA ASP A 104 -3.67 26.22 14.70
C ASP A 104 -3.88 25.02 15.67
N PRO A 105 -4.69 25.18 16.73
CA PRO A 105 -4.95 24.09 17.68
C PRO A 105 -5.69 22.89 17.06
N ASP A 106 -6.32 23.08 15.90
CA ASP A 106 -6.98 22.03 15.14
C ASP A 106 -5.95 21.36 14.20
N LYS A 107 -5.62 20.10 14.49
CA LYS A 107 -4.62 19.32 13.75
C LYS A 107 -4.95 19.13 12.27
N GLU A 108 -6.24 19.16 11.91
CA GLU A 108 -6.63 19.13 10.49
C GLU A 108 -6.17 20.41 9.78
N ILE A 109 -6.33 21.56 10.44
CA ILE A 109 -5.99 22.87 9.89
C ILE A 109 -4.49 23.05 9.81
N SER A 110 -3.76 22.70 10.88
CA SER A 110 -2.30 22.76 10.88
C SER A 110 -1.70 21.81 9.83
N GLY A 111 -2.30 20.63 9.63
CA GLY A 111 -1.90 19.69 8.58
C GLY A 111 -2.10 20.23 7.16
N ILE A 112 -3.25 20.88 6.89
CA ILE A 112 -3.48 21.56 5.61
C ILE A 112 -2.45 22.67 5.40
N ALA A 113 -2.16 23.47 6.43
CA ALA A 113 -1.17 24.54 6.35
C ALA A 113 0.22 24.00 6.01
N LEU A 114 0.63 22.95 6.72
CA LEU A 114 1.92 22.30 6.51
C LEU A 114 2.08 21.74 5.09
N GLN A 115 1.02 21.23 4.47
CA GLN A 115 1.05 20.74 3.08
C GLN A 115 1.21 21.85 2.04
N ASN A 116 0.88 23.10 2.37
CA ASN A 116 0.86 24.22 1.42
C ASN A 116 1.98 25.23 1.67
N VAL A 117 2.79 25.06 2.72
CA VAL A 117 3.90 25.96 3.02
C VAL A 117 5.10 25.65 2.14
N ASP A 118 5.77 26.69 1.64
CA ASP A 118 6.95 26.54 0.77
C ASP A 118 8.24 26.25 1.56
N SER A 119 8.33 26.75 2.80
CA SER A 119 9.47 26.55 3.69
C SER A 119 9.07 26.74 5.15
N LEU A 120 9.81 26.13 6.07
CA LEU A 120 9.62 26.29 7.50
C LEU A 120 10.88 26.88 8.13
N ASP A 121 10.70 27.68 9.19
CA ASP A 121 11.82 28.03 10.04
C ASP A 121 12.21 26.85 10.96
N ARG A 122 13.46 26.86 11.41
CA ARG A 122 14.04 25.82 12.26
C ARG A 122 13.23 25.55 13.53
N ALA A 123 12.67 26.59 14.15
CA ALA A 123 11.91 26.45 15.40
C ALA A 123 10.59 25.69 15.19
N HIS A 124 9.91 25.91 14.06
CA HIS A 124 8.71 25.15 13.69
C HIS A 124 9.06 23.70 13.36
N ILE A 125 10.17 23.44 12.66
CA ILE A 125 10.66 22.09 12.37
C ILE A 125 10.90 21.32 13.67
N GLU A 126 11.67 21.89 14.60
CA GLU A 126 11.95 21.28 15.91
C GLU A 126 10.67 20.91 16.68
N LYS A 127 9.67 21.79 16.63
CA LYS A 127 8.38 21.55 17.29
C LYS A 127 7.64 20.36 16.68
N ILE A 128 7.57 20.28 15.35
CA ILE A 128 6.86 19.19 14.65
C ILE A 128 7.55 17.84 14.90
N ILE A 129 8.89 17.82 14.90
CA ILE A 129 9.65 16.59 15.15
C ILE A 129 9.40 16.04 16.56
N LYS A 130 9.31 16.93 17.57
CA LYS A 130 9.13 16.55 18.99
C LYS A 130 7.70 16.16 19.36
N GLU A 131 6.70 16.83 18.80
CA GLU A 131 5.35 16.85 19.38
C GLU A 131 4.25 16.34 18.44
N ASP A 132 4.58 15.93 17.22
CA ASP A 132 3.58 15.66 16.19
C ASP A 132 3.61 14.23 15.60
N THR A 133 2.66 13.96 14.71
CA THR A 133 2.46 12.64 14.09
C THR A 133 3.49 12.32 13.02
N VAL A 134 3.64 11.02 12.70
CA VAL A 134 4.47 10.53 11.57
C VAL A 134 4.14 11.28 10.27
N ALA A 135 2.86 11.50 9.97
CA ALA A 135 2.44 12.20 8.76
C ALA A 135 2.93 13.66 8.71
N SER A 136 2.91 14.37 9.85
CA SER A 136 3.44 15.74 9.93
C SER A 136 4.97 15.73 9.75
N ARG A 137 5.68 14.79 10.38
CA ARG A 137 7.14 14.66 10.24
C ARG A 137 7.55 14.31 8.81
N MET A 138 6.80 13.46 8.11
CA MET A 138 7.02 13.18 6.68
C MET A 138 6.90 14.43 5.82
N LEU A 139 5.90 15.29 6.07
CA LEU A 139 5.75 16.54 5.32
C LEU A 139 6.95 17.48 5.54
N VAL A 140 7.41 17.59 6.79
CA VAL A 140 8.58 18.41 7.13
C VAL A 140 9.87 17.83 6.53
N ALA A 141 10.04 16.50 6.55
CA ALA A 141 11.18 15.83 5.94
C ALA A 141 11.30 16.10 4.42
N GLY A 142 10.19 16.36 3.73
CA GLY A 142 10.19 16.76 2.32
C GLY A 142 10.50 18.24 2.05
N LEU A 143 10.48 19.07 3.10
CA LEU A 143 10.65 20.53 3.03
C LEU A 143 11.92 21.04 3.71
N VAL A 144 12.59 20.19 4.51
CA VAL A 144 13.75 20.57 5.31
C VAL A 144 14.95 20.94 4.42
N SER A 145 15.75 21.91 4.87
CA SER A 145 17.00 22.28 4.20
C SER A 145 18.16 21.39 4.67
N GLU A 146 19.24 21.30 3.89
CA GLU A 146 20.43 20.52 4.32
C GLU A 146 21.02 21.01 5.65
N GLU A 147 20.90 22.31 5.96
CA GLU A 147 21.42 22.92 7.19
C GLU A 147 20.66 22.50 8.45
N ASP A 148 19.44 21.99 8.29
CA ASP A 148 18.54 21.59 9.39
C ASP A 148 18.31 20.07 9.46
N LEU A 149 19.04 19.29 8.65
CA LEU A 149 18.95 17.81 8.68
C LEU A 149 19.40 17.21 10.00
N ASP A 150 20.23 17.92 10.77
CA ASP A 150 20.64 17.51 12.11
C ASP A 150 19.46 17.34 13.06
N LEU A 151 18.34 18.03 12.82
CA LEU A 151 17.13 17.88 13.61
C LEU A 151 16.47 16.50 13.47
N PHE A 152 16.78 15.76 12.42
CA PHE A 152 16.29 14.40 12.18
C PHE A 152 17.27 13.32 12.64
N GLU A 153 18.39 13.67 13.32
CA GLU A 153 19.44 12.70 13.69
C GLU A 153 18.88 11.46 14.39
N ASP A 154 17.88 11.60 15.26
CA ASP A 154 17.28 10.50 16.02
C ASP A 154 16.09 9.79 15.30
N GLU A 155 15.76 10.17 14.06
CA GLU A 155 14.59 9.63 13.36
C GLU A 155 14.78 8.16 12.94
N THR A 156 13.78 7.34 13.26
CA THR A 156 13.78 5.90 12.98
C THR A 156 12.46 5.39 12.42
N ASP A 157 11.45 6.27 12.21
CA ASP A 157 10.24 5.86 11.52
C ASP A 157 10.51 5.61 10.03
N PRO A 158 10.28 4.39 9.52
CA PRO A 158 10.64 4.04 8.15
C PRO A 158 9.99 4.92 7.08
N GLN A 159 8.79 5.45 7.33
CA GLN A 159 8.10 6.30 6.35
C GLN A 159 8.73 7.70 6.29
N VAL A 160 9.17 8.23 7.43
CA VAL A 160 9.88 9.51 7.48
C VAL A 160 11.28 9.35 6.86
N VAL A 161 11.99 8.26 7.22
CA VAL A 161 13.33 7.96 6.69
C VAL A 161 13.33 7.80 5.17
N ASP A 162 12.32 7.13 4.59
CA ASP A 162 12.21 7.00 3.13
C ASP A 162 12.02 8.36 2.43
N VAL A 163 11.24 9.27 3.03
CA VAL A 163 11.10 10.64 2.53
C VAL A 163 12.41 11.43 2.66
N LEU A 164 13.10 11.31 3.80
CA LEU A 164 14.41 11.95 3.99
C LEU A 164 15.41 11.49 2.93
N GLU A 165 15.52 10.20 2.66
CA GLU A 165 16.42 9.68 1.61
C GLU A 165 16.01 10.13 0.21
N HIS A 166 14.71 10.24 -0.06
CA HIS A 166 14.21 10.70 -1.36
C HIS A 166 14.61 12.15 -1.66
N HIS A 167 14.51 13.03 -0.66
CA HIS A 167 14.81 14.46 -0.79
C HIS A 167 16.28 14.79 -0.52
N HIS A 168 16.95 14.02 0.34
CA HIS A 168 18.33 14.20 0.79
C HIS A 168 19.11 12.90 0.66
N LYS A 169 19.54 12.61 -0.57
CA LYS A 169 20.24 11.36 -0.91
C LYS A 169 21.47 11.15 -0.05
N GLY A 170 21.62 9.94 0.47
CA GLY A 170 22.72 9.55 1.36
C GLY A 170 22.44 9.80 2.84
N TRP A 171 21.25 10.29 3.20
CA TRP A 171 20.85 10.40 4.60
C TRP A 171 20.82 9.04 5.28
N VAL A 172 20.24 8.01 4.65
CA VAL A 172 20.23 6.64 5.18
C VAL A 172 21.65 6.12 5.34
N ARG A 173 22.53 6.38 4.36
CA ARG A 173 23.94 5.99 4.43
C ARG A 173 24.62 6.57 5.67
N ALA A 174 24.39 7.84 5.99
CA ALA A 174 24.98 8.50 7.14
C ALA A 174 24.45 7.98 8.49
N HIS A 175 23.25 7.41 8.53
CA HIS A 175 22.57 6.95 9.75
C HIS A 175 22.38 5.42 9.81
N SER A 176 23.12 4.67 8.98
CA SER A 176 22.94 3.23 8.79
C SER A 176 23.02 2.41 10.09
N GLU A 177 23.96 2.74 10.98
CA GLU A 177 24.14 2.08 12.29
C GLU A 177 22.91 2.23 13.19
N GLN A 178 22.44 3.46 13.35
CA GLN A 178 21.27 3.75 14.19
C GLN A 178 19.99 3.13 13.63
N LEU A 179 19.79 3.19 12.31
CA LEU A 179 18.66 2.54 11.65
C LEU A 179 18.70 1.02 11.83
N PHE A 180 19.91 0.44 11.89
CA PHE A 180 20.09 -0.97 12.26
C PHE A 180 19.74 -1.24 13.72
N GLU A 181 20.25 -0.43 14.66
CA GLU A 181 20.02 -0.54 16.09
C GLU A 181 18.54 -0.37 16.50
N SER A 182 17.73 0.29 15.66
CA SER A 182 16.29 0.39 15.87
C SER A 182 15.57 -0.97 15.83
N MET A 183 16.25 -2.03 15.36
CA MET A 183 15.73 -3.41 15.22
C MET A 183 14.43 -3.51 14.41
N ASN A 184 14.16 -2.53 13.55
CA ASN A 184 12.98 -2.52 12.69
C ASN A 184 13.32 -3.12 11.31
N PRO A 185 12.68 -4.22 10.88
CA PRO A 185 12.95 -4.85 9.59
C PRO A 185 12.80 -3.89 8.39
N ALA A 186 11.91 -2.90 8.47
CA ALA A 186 11.77 -1.90 7.41
C ALA A 186 13.01 -1.00 7.30
N ASN A 187 13.61 -0.62 8.43
CA ASN A 187 14.86 0.16 8.43
C ASN A 187 16.03 -0.68 7.94
N HIS A 188 16.13 -1.96 8.32
CA HIS A 188 17.17 -2.86 7.78
C HIS A 188 17.07 -2.96 6.25
N ARG A 189 15.85 -3.00 5.71
CA ARG A 189 15.62 -2.98 4.27
C ARG A 189 16.08 -1.67 3.63
N LEU A 190 15.79 -0.52 4.25
CA LEU A 190 16.24 0.79 3.77
C LEU A 190 17.76 0.89 3.79
N VAL A 191 18.42 0.42 4.84
CA VAL A 191 19.89 0.34 4.95
C VAL A 191 20.48 -0.52 3.82
N LEU A 192 19.88 -1.67 3.50
CA LEU A 192 20.35 -2.50 2.38
C LEU A 192 20.12 -1.86 1.00
N PHE A 193 19.07 -1.05 0.85
CA PHE A 193 18.79 -0.37 -0.42
C PHE A 193 19.66 0.85 -0.66
N TYR A 194 19.75 1.72 0.35
CA TYR A 194 20.30 3.08 0.25
C TYR A 194 21.59 3.29 1.05
N GLY A 195 21.88 2.42 2.01
CA GLY A 195 23.08 2.47 2.83
C GLY A 195 24.35 2.14 2.06
N ASP A 196 25.48 2.17 2.77
CA ASP A 196 26.77 1.86 2.17
C ASP A 196 26.90 0.36 1.91
N ARG A 197 26.88 -0.05 0.64
CA ARG A 197 27.06 -1.46 0.27
C ARG A 197 28.49 -1.96 0.49
N GLU A 198 29.45 -1.06 0.69
CA GLU A 198 30.83 -1.43 1.03
C GLU A 198 30.99 -1.79 2.52
N ASP A 199 30.04 -1.40 3.37
CA ASP A 199 30.02 -1.76 4.78
C ASP A 199 29.51 -3.19 4.97
N LYS A 200 30.38 -4.15 4.62
CA LYS A 200 30.09 -5.58 4.74
C LYS A 200 29.81 -5.99 6.18
N GLU A 201 30.46 -5.36 7.16
CA GLU A 201 30.26 -5.69 8.58
C GLU A 201 28.83 -5.40 9.03
N LEU A 202 28.29 -4.23 8.68
CA LEU A 202 26.89 -3.91 8.96
C LEU A 202 25.93 -4.87 8.24
N VAL A 203 26.20 -5.21 6.98
CA VAL A 203 25.39 -6.17 6.22
C VAL A 203 25.38 -7.55 6.90
N HIS A 204 26.52 -8.02 7.39
CA HIS A 204 26.62 -9.28 8.17
C HIS A 204 25.80 -9.21 9.47
N ARG A 205 25.87 -8.11 10.23
CA ARG A 205 25.06 -7.94 11.44
C ARG A 205 23.55 -7.93 11.15
N ILE A 206 23.13 -7.36 10.01
CA ILE A 206 21.73 -7.42 9.54
C ILE A 206 21.30 -8.88 9.29
N VAL A 207 22.16 -9.68 8.67
CA VAL A 207 21.90 -11.11 8.44
C VAL A 207 21.85 -11.88 9.76
N GLU A 208 22.77 -11.63 10.68
CA GLU A 208 22.81 -12.25 12.01
C GLU A 208 21.58 -11.90 12.86
N ALA A 209 21.07 -10.67 12.75
CA ALA A 209 19.82 -10.24 13.36
C ALA A 209 18.58 -10.99 12.81
N GLY A 210 18.75 -11.79 11.76
CA GLY A 210 17.71 -12.63 11.18
C GLY A 210 16.89 -11.93 10.10
N PHE A 211 17.34 -10.79 9.58
CA PHE A 211 16.71 -10.14 8.46
C PHE A 211 17.08 -10.86 7.15
N CYS A 212 16.08 -11.48 6.52
CA CYS A 212 16.27 -12.37 5.38
C CYS A 212 15.46 -11.88 4.17
N ASP A 213 16.01 -10.90 3.46
CA ASP A 213 15.40 -10.29 2.27
C ASP A 213 16.07 -10.78 0.97
N SER A 214 15.29 -10.78 -0.11
CA SER A 214 15.73 -10.99 -1.48
C SER A 214 16.92 -10.12 -1.93
N ILE A 215 17.09 -8.93 -1.34
CA ILE A 215 18.22 -8.03 -1.67
C ILE A 215 19.54 -8.67 -1.26
N LEU A 216 19.65 -9.16 -0.02
CA LEU A 216 20.83 -9.85 0.50
C LEU A 216 21.19 -11.05 -0.38
N TRP A 217 20.16 -11.81 -0.78
CA TRP A 217 20.35 -12.93 -1.70
C TRP A 217 20.86 -12.49 -3.06
N SER A 218 20.32 -11.39 -3.61
CA SER A 218 20.79 -10.86 -4.88
C SER A 218 22.24 -10.39 -4.81
N MET A 219 22.64 -9.74 -3.71
CA MET A 219 24.03 -9.32 -3.49
C MET A 219 24.96 -10.54 -3.42
N TYR A 220 24.57 -11.58 -2.69
CA TYR A 220 25.33 -12.83 -2.60
C TYR A 220 25.51 -13.51 -3.97
N VAL A 221 24.43 -13.66 -4.75
CA VAL A 221 24.44 -14.34 -6.05
C VAL A 221 25.20 -13.56 -7.12
N ASN A 222 25.33 -12.25 -6.98
CA ASN A 222 26.10 -11.39 -7.88
C ASN A 222 27.58 -11.23 -7.45
N ASP A 223 28.05 -12.01 -6.48
CA ASP A 223 29.40 -11.93 -5.91
C ASP A 223 29.73 -10.55 -5.28
N GLU A 224 28.69 -9.79 -4.85
CA GLU A 224 28.84 -8.49 -4.18
C GLU A 224 29.02 -8.66 -2.65
N LEU A 225 28.50 -9.76 -2.09
CA LEU A 225 28.55 -10.09 -0.67
C LEU A 225 29.01 -11.54 -0.48
N GLU A 226 30.00 -11.77 0.38
CA GLU A 226 30.35 -13.13 0.81
C GLU A 226 29.51 -13.46 2.04
N LEU A 227 28.85 -14.62 2.06
CA LEU A 227 28.09 -15.09 3.23
C LEU A 227 28.70 -16.41 3.72
N SER A 228 28.81 -16.54 5.04
CA SER A 228 29.20 -17.80 5.66
C SER A 228 28.11 -18.86 5.47
N GLU A 229 28.47 -20.14 5.63
CA GLU A 229 27.50 -21.22 5.55
C GLU A 229 26.40 -21.11 6.63
N GLN A 230 26.75 -20.60 7.82
CA GLN A 230 25.80 -20.39 8.90
C GLN A 230 24.77 -19.30 8.55
N GLU A 231 25.20 -18.20 7.95
CA GLU A 231 24.34 -17.12 7.50
C GLU A 231 23.39 -17.57 6.39
N ILE A 232 23.90 -18.31 5.39
CA ILE A 232 23.06 -18.85 4.32
C ILE A 232 21.99 -19.80 4.89
N ARG A 233 22.36 -20.67 5.83
CA ARG A 233 21.39 -21.55 6.50
C ARG A 233 20.35 -20.76 7.30
N SER A 234 20.78 -19.76 8.06
CA SER A 234 19.88 -18.87 8.80
C SER A 234 18.89 -18.17 7.87
N MET A 235 19.38 -17.65 6.73
CA MET A 235 18.56 -17.01 5.71
C MET A 235 17.54 -17.97 5.09
N LEU A 236 17.92 -19.21 4.83
CA LEU A 236 16.99 -20.22 4.33
C LEU A 236 15.93 -20.60 5.37
N TRP A 237 16.31 -20.65 6.65
CA TRP A 237 15.38 -20.98 7.75
C TRP A 237 14.39 -19.86 8.07
N ARG A 238 14.82 -18.60 7.95
CA ARG A 238 14.04 -17.41 8.33
C ARG A 238 13.53 -16.59 7.15
N GLY A 239 13.86 -17.01 5.94
CA GLY A 239 13.54 -16.32 4.70
C GLY A 239 12.04 -16.06 4.53
N ASN A 240 11.68 -14.86 4.08
CA ASN A 240 10.32 -14.57 3.68
C ASN A 240 9.96 -15.31 2.37
N GLY A 241 8.66 -15.35 2.01
CA GLY A 241 8.22 -16.09 0.83
C GLY A 241 8.84 -15.60 -0.47
N ARG A 242 9.14 -14.29 -0.58
CA ARG A 242 9.81 -13.73 -1.76
C ARG A 242 11.24 -14.25 -1.90
N PHE A 243 12.00 -14.29 -0.81
CA PHE A 243 13.34 -14.86 -0.79
C PHE A 243 13.32 -16.34 -1.15
N VAL A 244 12.41 -17.13 -0.55
CA VAL A 244 12.28 -18.57 -0.85
C VAL A 244 11.90 -18.78 -2.32
N TRP A 245 11.01 -17.95 -2.87
CA TRP A 245 10.70 -17.95 -4.30
C TRP A 245 11.94 -17.73 -5.15
N ASP A 246 12.74 -16.70 -4.87
CA ASP A 246 13.95 -16.41 -5.63
C ASP A 246 14.99 -17.54 -5.52
N PHE A 247 15.11 -18.18 -4.36
CA PHE A 247 15.96 -19.37 -4.15
C PHE A 247 15.50 -20.57 -4.98
N LEU A 248 14.20 -20.85 -5.06
CA LEU A 248 13.64 -22.00 -5.77
C LEU A 248 13.48 -21.77 -7.29
N ALA A 249 13.16 -20.54 -7.70
CA ALA A 249 12.78 -20.21 -9.08
C ALA A 249 13.98 -19.87 -9.97
N ARG A 250 15.05 -19.27 -9.45
CA ARG A 250 16.23 -18.93 -10.29
C ARG A 250 16.97 -20.22 -10.64
N GLY A 251 16.92 -20.58 -11.93
CA GLY A 251 17.38 -21.84 -12.52
C GLY A 251 18.89 -22.11 -12.44
N ASN A 252 19.55 -22.37 -13.58
CA ASN A 252 20.91 -22.91 -13.66
C ASN A 252 21.97 -22.22 -12.77
N GLN A 253 21.81 -20.92 -12.47
CA GLN A 253 22.70 -20.14 -11.62
C GLN A 253 22.71 -20.62 -10.16
N LEU A 254 21.57 -21.05 -9.62
CA LEU A 254 21.47 -21.50 -8.23
C LEU A 254 21.50 -23.01 -8.07
N LYS A 255 21.65 -23.78 -9.15
CA LYS A 255 21.70 -25.25 -9.09
C LYS A 255 22.73 -25.79 -8.08
N PRO A 256 23.97 -25.27 -8.01
CA PRO A 256 24.93 -25.73 -6.99
C PRO A 256 24.47 -25.44 -5.56
N PHE A 257 23.84 -24.29 -5.32
CA PHE A 257 23.32 -23.89 -4.01
C PHE A 257 22.08 -24.69 -3.61
N GLN A 258 21.14 -24.87 -4.54
CA GLN A 258 19.97 -25.73 -4.37
C GLN A 258 20.42 -27.15 -4.01
N ALA A 259 21.37 -27.72 -4.76
CA ALA A 259 21.89 -29.06 -4.49
C ALA A 259 22.60 -29.17 -3.12
N LYS A 260 23.17 -28.07 -2.60
CA LYS A 260 23.84 -28.06 -1.29
C LYS A 260 22.86 -27.88 -0.13
N TYR A 261 21.85 -27.02 -0.27
CA TYR A 261 21.05 -26.53 0.86
C TYR A 261 19.57 -26.94 0.82
N LEU A 262 19.00 -27.25 -0.34
CA LEU A 262 17.63 -27.77 -0.41
C LEU A 262 17.67 -29.26 -0.05
N ASN A 263 17.28 -29.57 1.18
CA ASN A 263 17.24 -30.92 1.72
C ASN A 263 15.96 -31.14 2.52
N ASP A 264 15.74 -32.38 2.97
CA ASP A 264 14.54 -32.76 3.72
C ASP A 264 14.33 -31.94 5.00
N GLU A 265 15.41 -31.64 5.73
CA GLU A 265 15.35 -30.86 6.99
C GLU A 265 14.83 -29.43 6.75
N LEU A 266 15.33 -28.77 5.70
CA LEU A 266 14.85 -27.43 5.32
C LEU A 266 13.38 -27.45 4.91
N VAL A 267 13.02 -28.43 4.08
CA VAL A 267 11.65 -28.55 3.60
C VAL A 267 10.69 -28.84 4.75
N ASP A 268 11.06 -29.73 5.68
CA ASP A 268 10.25 -30.01 6.85
C ASP A 268 10.07 -28.77 7.73
N HIS A 269 11.13 -27.98 7.94
CA HIS A 269 11.03 -26.69 8.63
C HIS A 269 10.06 -25.73 7.94
N TRP A 270 10.15 -25.56 6.61
CA TRP A 270 9.20 -24.72 5.86
C TRP A 270 7.76 -25.23 5.91
N VAL A 271 7.57 -26.55 5.86
CA VAL A 271 6.26 -27.21 5.95
C VAL A 271 5.61 -26.95 7.31
N ASP A 272 6.38 -26.93 8.39
CA ASP A 272 5.88 -26.74 9.75
C ASP A 272 5.69 -25.27 10.13
N GLU A 273 6.71 -24.46 9.86
CA GLU A 273 6.82 -23.10 10.41
C GLU A 273 6.60 -22.02 9.35
N GLY A 274 6.80 -22.36 8.07
CA GLY A 274 6.69 -21.41 6.96
C GLY A 274 5.29 -20.83 6.83
N GLY A 275 5.19 -19.53 6.54
CA GLY A 275 3.92 -18.86 6.22
C GLY A 275 3.39 -19.24 4.84
N PHE A 276 2.19 -18.75 4.51
CA PHE A 276 1.53 -19.01 3.22
C PHE A 276 2.44 -18.76 2.02
N GLU A 277 3.18 -17.65 1.99
CA GLU A 277 4.03 -17.28 0.86
C GLU A 277 5.21 -18.25 0.64
N VAL A 278 5.76 -18.81 1.73
CA VAL A 278 6.83 -19.83 1.67
C VAL A 278 6.27 -21.13 1.10
N ILE A 279 5.12 -21.57 1.60
CA ILE A 279 4.42 -22.74 1.07
C ILE A 279 4.04 -22.53 -0.39
N GLN A 280 3.59 -21.33 -0.75
CA GLN A 280 3.25 -20.97 -2.12
C GLN A 280 4.46 -21.12 -3.05
N ALA A 281 5.62 -20.61 -2.62
CA ALA A 281 6.86 -20.79 -3.35
C ALA A 281 7.25 -22.26 -3.52
N LEU A 282 7.12 -23.07 -2.47
CA LEU A 282 7.45 -24.49 -2.52
C LEU A 282 6.53 -25.28 -3.47
N VAL A 283 5.21 -25.10 -3.34
CA VAL A 283 4.18 -25.79 -4.13
C VAL A 283 4.26 -25.43 -5.62
N GLN A 284 4.58 -24.17 -5.95
CA GLN A 284 4.70 -23.71 -7.34
C GLN A 284 6.10 -23.94 -7.92
N SER A 285 7.05 -24.43 -7.13
CA SER A 285 8.40 -24.71 -7.61
C SER A 285 8.46 -25.99 -8.44
N LYS A 286 9.49 -26.08 -9.29
CA LYS A 286 9.85 -27.32 -10.01
C LYS A 286 10.21 -28.50 -9.08
N PHE A 287 10.45 -28.23 -7.80
CA PHE A 287 10.85 -29.20 -6.79
C PHE A 287 9.65 -29.76 -6.01
N ALA A 288 8.43 -29.25 -6.26
CA ALA A 288 7.24 -29.66 -5.53
C ALA A 288 7.03 -31.18 -5.53
N SER A 289 7.09 -31.83 -6.70
CA SER A 289 6.91 -33.29 -6.80
C SER A 289 8.03 -34.12 -6.19
N GLU A 290 9.22 -33.54 -6.00
CA GLU A 290 10.35 -34.21 -5.36
C GLU A 290 10.24 -34.17 -3.83
N TYR A 291 9.82 -33.03 -3.27
CA TYR A 291 9.87 -32.80 -1.83
C TYR A 291 8.51 -32.83 -1.12
N LEU A 292 7.39 -32.55 -1.81
CA LEU A 292 6.05 -32.58 -1.22
C LEU A 292 5.43 -33.96 -1.36
N ASN A 293 5.84 -34.87 -0.47
CA ASN A 293 5.19 -36.17 -0.32
C ASN A 293 3.86 -36.06 0.45
N GLU A 294 3.12 -37.16 0.50
CA GLU A 294 1.84 -37.27 1.19
C GLU A 294 1.87 -36.74 2.64
N GLN A 295 2.89 -37.11 3.41
CA GLN A 295 3.00 -36.70 4.82
C GLN A 295 3.18 -35.19 4.97
N ARG A 296 4.03 -34.57 4.13
CA ARG A 296 4.25 -33.12 4.14
C ARG A 296 3.03 -32.34 3.68
N ILE A 297 2.34 -32.81 2.65
CA ILE A 297 1.08 -32.19 2.20
C ILE A 297 0.04 -32.25 3.32
N ASN A 298 -0.11 -33.38 4.00
CA ASN A 298 -1.03 -33.51 5.14
C ASN A 298 -0.69 -32.51 6.27
N ARG A 299 0.60 -32.31 6.58
CA ARG A 299 1.03 -31.32 7.57
C ARG A 299 0.64 -29.89 7.16
N ILE A 300 0.79 -29.54 5.88
CA ILE A 300 0.39 -28.21 5.39
C ILE A 300 -1.14 -28.06 5.44
N LEU A 301 -1.89 -29.04 4.95
CA LEU A 301 -3.35 -29.02 4.93
C LEU A 301 -3.95 -28.93 6.34
N ASN A 302 -3.36 -29.63 7.33
CA ASN A 302 -3.77 -29.54 8.73
C ASN A 302 -3.58 -28.14 9.34
N ARG A 303 -2.74 -27.29 8.73
CA ARG A 303 -2.56 -25.89 9.15
C ARG A 303 -3.58 -24.94 8.51
N HIS A 304 -4.33 -25.39 7.49
CA HIS A 304 -5.32 -24.59 6.75
C HIS A 304 -4.77 -23.29 6.14
N ILE A 305 -3.47 -23.23 5.84
CA ILE A 305 -2.83 -22.02 5.33
C ILE A 305 -2.82 -21.93 3.80
N ALA A 306 -2.94 -23.05 3.09
CA ALA A 306 -2.71 -23.12 1.64
C ALA A 306 -3.74 -23.97 0.89
N ASP A 307 -4.92 -24.19 1.48
CA ASP A 307 -5.98 -25.06 0.94
C ASP A 307 -6.42 -24.65 -0.47
N GLU A 308 -6.59 -23.34 -0.70
CA GLU A 308 -6.93 -22.82 -2.03
C GLU A 308 -5.82 -23.07 -3.06
N LEU A 309 -4.55 -23.10 -2.63
CA LEU A 309 -3.41 -23.33 -3.52
C LEU A 309 -3.37 -24.79 -3.96
N PHE A 310 -3.58 -25.72 -3.03
CA PHE A 310 -3.67 -27.15 -3.34
C PHE A 310 -4.90 -27.48 -4.18
N ALA A 311 -6.01 -26.77 -4.00
CA ALA A 311 -7.16 -26.91 -4.89
C ALA A 311 -6.82 -26.58 -6.35
N VAL A 312 -6.00 -25.54 -6.57
CA VAL A 312 -5.51 -25.18 -7.91
C VAL A 312 -4.46 -26.17 -8.41
N GLN A 313 -3.55 -26.61 -7.55
CA GLN A 313 -2.47 -27.55 -7.84
C GLN A 313 -2.86 -29.00 -7.50
N TYR A 314 -4.08 -29.41 -7.84
CA TYR A 314 -4.66 -30.68 -7.42
C TYR A 314 -3.83 -31.91 -7.83
N GLY A 315 -3.00 -31.79 -8.87
CA GLY A 315 -2.12 -32.87 -9.33
C GLY A 315 -1.04 -33.28 -8.32
N LEU A 316 -0.81 -32.49 -7.26
CA LEU A 316 0.04 -32.86 -6.14
C LEU A 316 -0.68 -33.73 -5.08
N LEU A 317 -2.01 -33.73 -5.09
CA LEU A 317 -2.81 -34.44 -4.10
C LEU A 317 -3.01 -35.90 -4.51
N ASN A 318 -2.96 -36.80 -3.53
CA ASN A 318 -3.53 -38.13 -3.70
C ASN A 318 -5.06 -38.10 -3.50
N ASP A 319 -5.74 -39.22 -3.77
CA ASP A 319 -7.21 -39.27 -3.70
C ASP A 319 -7.75 -38.97 -2.28
N ALA A 320 -7.09 -39.46 -1.23
CA ALA A 320 -7.52 -39.21 0.14
C ALA A 320 -7.40 -37.73 0.53
N GLN A 321 -6.35 -37.05 0.07
CA GLN A 321 -6.14 -35.62 0.29
C GLN A 321 -7.11 -34.77 -0.52
N PHE A 322 -7.41 -35.21 -1.75
CA PHE A 322 -8.42 -34.58 -2.59
C PHE A 322 -9.79 -34.64 -1.93
N ASP A 323 -10.21 -35.83 -1.49
CA ASP A 323 -11.48 -36.04 -0.79
C ASP A 323 -11.54 -35.22 0.51
N TRP A 324 -10.46 -35.26 1.31
CA TRP A 324 -10.38 -34.48 2.54
C TRP A 324 -10.53 -32.97 2.26
N LEU A 325 -9.85 -32.44 1.24
CA LEU A 325 -9.92 -31.03 0.87
C LEU A 325 -11.30 -30.64 0.34
N LEU A 326 -11.95 -31.53 -0.42
CA LEU A 326 -13.32 -31.34 -0.89
C LEU A 326 -14.32 -31.33 0.29
N GLU A 327 -14.18 -32.26 1.22
CA GLU A 327 -15.07 -32.46 2.37
C GLU A 327 -14.88 -31.45 3.50
N ASN A 328 -13.66 -30.93 3.69
CA ASN A 328 -13.34 -30.02 4.81
C ASN A 328 -13.09 -28.57 4.36
N GLY A 329 -12.79 -28.35 3.08
CA GLY A 329 -12.60 -27.02 2.52
C GLY A 329 -13.89 -26.18 2.49
N THR A 330 -13.72 -24.86 2.37
CA THR A 330 -14.82 -23.92 2.16
C THR A 330 -15.52 -24.16 0.81
N PRO A 331 -16.75 -23.66 0.61
CA PRO A 331 -17.41 -23.71 -0.70
C PRO A 331 -16.55 -23.21 -1.86
N ARG A 332 -15.76 -22.15 -1.61
CA ARG A 332 -14.83 -21.59 -2.61
C ARG A 332 -13.67 -22.55 -2.94
N ILE A 333 -13.14 -23.26 -1.95
CA ILE A 333 -12.08 -24.26 -2.15
C ILE A 333 -12.63 -25.42 -2.98
N ALA A 334 -13.81 -25.94 -2.63
CA ALA A 334 -14.47 -27.00 -3.36
C ALA A 334 -14.73 -26.62 -4.84
N ASP A 335 -15.20 -25.39 -5.08
CA ASP A 335 -15.44 -24.89 -6.44
C ASP A 335 -14.14 -24.69 -7.25
N LYS A 336 -13.06 -24.21 -6.61
CA LYS A 336 -11.72 -24.15 -7.24
C LYS A 336 -11.18 -25.53 -7.58
N LEU A 337 -11.32 -26.49 -6.66
CA LEU A 337 -10.90 -27.87 -6.86
C LEU A 337 -11.65 -28.47 -8.05
N PHE A 338 -12.96 -28.23 -8.14
CA PHE A 338 -13.77 -28.62 -9.28
C PHE A 338 -13.30 -27.99 -10.59
N ALA A 339 -13.09 -26.67 -10.61
CA ALA A 339 -12.64 -25.97 -11.81
C ALA A 339 -11.28 -26.50 -12.31
N SER A 340 -10.34 -26.74 -11.39
CA SER A 340 -9.00 -27.24 -11.70
C SER A 340 -8.98 -28.72 -12.10
N ALA A 341 -9.85 -29.54 -11.51
CA ALA A 341 -9.99 -30.97 -11.81
C ALA A 341 -11.21 -31.27 -12.72
N SER A 342 -11.62 -30.30 -13.54
CA SER A 342 -12.85 -30.40 -14.35
C SER A 342 -12.86 -31.58 -15.33
N THR A 343 -11.68 -32.09 -15.69
CA THR A 343 -11.51 -33.25 -16.59
C THR A 343 -11.32 -34.59 -15.89
N ARG A 344 -11.29 -34.61 -14.55
CA ARG A 344 -11.23 -35.84 -13.73
C ARG A 344 -12.59 -36.55 -13.75
N ARG A 345 -12.58 -37.86 -13.49
CA ARG A 345 -13.82 -38.60 -13.19
C ARG A 345 -14.24 -38.35 -11.75
N TRP A 346 -15.47 -37.88 -11.58
CA TRP A 346 -16.07 -37.60 -10.26
C TRP A 346 -16.97 -38.76 -9.82
N SER A 347 -16.84 -39.17 -8.57
CA SER A 347 -17.72 -40.14 -7.91
C SER A 347 -19.03 -39.49 -7.48
N ASP A 348 -20.04 -40.31 -7.19
CA ASP A 348 -21.31 -39.81 -6.65
C ASP A 348 -21.17 -39.06 -5.36
N HIS A 349 -20.25 -39.52 -4.52
CA HIS A 349 -19.99 -38.89 -3.24
C HIS A 349 -19.41 -37.49 -3.45
N GLU A 350 -18.36 -37.35 -4.27
CA GLU A 350 -17.76 -36.04 -4.56
C GLU A 350 -18.76 -35.07 -5.22
N ILE A 351 -19.61 -35.56 -6.13
CA ILE A 351 -20.67 -34.77 -6.76
C ILE A 351 -21.68 -34.27 -5.71
N ARG A 352 -22.12 -35.14 -4.80
CA ARG A 352 -23.05 -34.75 -3.73
C ARG A 352 -22.41 -33.70 -2.82
N VAL A 353 -21.13 -33.88 -2.46
CA VAL A 353 -20.41 -32.88 -1.66
C VAL A 353 -20.37 -31.52 -2.37
N LEU A 354 -20.14 -31.48 -3.69
CA LEU A 354 -20.17 -30.24 -4.47
C LEU A 354 -21.56 -29.60 -4.54
N MET A 355 -22.61 -30.40 -4.73
CA MET A 355 -24.00 -29.94 -4.72
C MET A 355 -24.40 -29.35 -3.37
N ASP A 356 -24.02 -30.01 -2.28
CA ASP A 356 -24.37 -29.59 -0.91
C ASP A 356 -23.58 -28.34 -0.48
N LYS A 357 -22.33 -28.19 -0.94
CA LYS A 357 -21.44 -27.11 -0.49
C LYS A 357 -21.50 -25.86 -1.35
N THR A 358 -21.63 -25.99 -2.66
CA THR A 358 -21.44 -24.85 -3.57
C THR A 358 -22.77 -24.16 -3.88
N GLY A 359 -22.76 -22.83 -4.03
CA GLY A 359 -23.96 -22.05 -4.35
C GLY A 359 -24.25 -22.00 -5.85
N GLU A 360 -25.40 -21.46 -6.24
CA GLU A 360 -25.85 -21.36 -7.65
C GLU A 360 -24.86 -20.62 -8.57
N ASP A 361 -24.08 -19.69 -8.02
CA ASP A 361 -23.07 -18.91 -8.75
C ASP A 361 -21.71 -19.64 -8.89
N SER A 362 -21.59 -20.89 -8.41
CA SER A 362 -20.34 -21.64 -8.47
C SER A 362 -20.02 -22.13 -9.89
N CYS A 363 -18.73 -22.31 -10.22
CA CYS A 363 -18.31 -22.92 -11.48
C CYS A 363 -18.97 -24.29 -11.69
N PHE A 364 -19.11 -25.09 -10.63
CA PHE A 364 -19.85 -26.34 -10.66
C PHE A 364 -21.30 -26.15 -11.13
N HIS A 365 -22.08 -25.31 -10.45
CA HIS A 365 -23.50 -25.08 -10.80
C HIS A 365 -23.67 -24.48 -12.20
N LEU A 366 -22.80 -23.55 -12.60
CA LEU A 366 -22.83 -22.94 -13.93
C LEU A 366 -22.59 -23.96 -15.04
N ILE A 367 -21.61 -24.86 -14.86
CA ILE A 367 -21.34 -25.94 -15.83
C ILE A 367 -22.52 -26.91 -15.86
N MET A 368 -23.07 -27.28 -14.71
CA MET A 368 -24.20 -28.20 -14.66
C MET A 368 -25.47 -27.60 -15.29
N HIS A 369 -25.82 -26.35 -15.00
CA HIS A 369 -26.94 -25.66 -15.63
C HIS A 369 -26.80 -25.61 -17.16
N ARG A 370 -25.58 -25.41 -17.66
CA ARG A 370 -25.31 -25.44 -19.11
C ARG A 370 -25.57 -26.83 -19.69
N LEU A 371 -25.03 -27.88 -19.08
CA LEU A 371 -25.19 -29.26 -19.56
C LEU A 371 -26.66 -29.70 -19.58
N PHE A 372 -27.42 -29.40 -18.52
CA PHE A 372 -28.85 -29.69 -18.47
C PHE A 372 -29.65 -28.93 -19.53
N ARG A 373 -29.31 -27.65 -19.77
CA ARG A 373 -29.94 -26.85 -20.83
C ARG A 373 -29.69 -27.44 -22.22
N GLU A 374 -28.46 -27.87 -22.51
CA GLU A 374 -28.10 -28.48 -23.80
C GLU A 374 -28.86 -29.79 -24.06
N LEU A 375 -29.33 -30.47 -23.01
CA LEU A 375 -30.12 -31.70 -23.10
C LEU A 375 -31.63 -31.51 -22.94
N GLY A 376 -32.10 -30.27 -22.77
CA GLY A 376 -33.52 -29.96 -22.62
C GLY A 376 -34.11 -30.35 -21.26
N GLU A 377 -33.27 -30.64 -20.26
CA GLU A 377 -33.68 -30.98 -18.90
C GLU A 377 -33.52 -29.78 -17.95
N ARG A 378 -34.29 -29.76 -16.85
CA ARG A 378 -34.16 -28.75 -15.80
C ARG A 378 -33.21 -29.25 -14.71
N PHE A 379 -32.24 -28.41 -14.33
CA PHE A 379 -31.37 -28.64 -13.16
C PHE A 379 -32.12 -28.26 -11.88
N GLU A 380 -33.15 -29.03 -11.52
CA GLU A 380 -33.87 -28.89 -10.25
C GLU A 380 -33.70 -30.23 -9.50
N ASN A 381 -32.80 -30.28 -8.50
CA ASN A 381 -32.46 -31.47 -7.70
C ASN A 381 -32.08 -32.74 -8.50
N PRO A 382 -31.02 -32.71 -9.31
CA PRO A 382 -30.61 -33.91 -10.04
C PRO A 382 -29.98 -34.96 -9.12
N GLU A 383 -30.32 -36.23 -9.36
CA GLU A 383 -29.67 -37.35 -8.69
C GLU A 383 -28.20 -37.46 -9.13
N GLY A 384 -27.31 -37.88 -8.22
CA GLY A 384 -25.87 -38.00 -8.50
C GLY A 384 -25.53 -38.86 -9.72
N ASP A 385 -26.32 -39.91 -9.98
CA ASP A 385 -26.21 -40.76 -11.17
C ASP A 385 -26.45 -39.99 -12.48
N VAL A 386 -27.41 -39.06 -12.49
CA VAL A 386 -27.71 -38.21 -13.66
C VAL A 386 -26.55 -37.25 -13.91
N VAL A 387 -26.09 -36.56 -12.87
CA VAL A 387 -24.94 -35.63 -12.97
C VAL A 387 -23.68 -36.33 -13.46
N ARG A 388 -23.37 -37.53 -12.95
CA ARG A 388 -22.19 -38.29 -13.36
C ARG A 388 -22.23 -38.69 -14.83
N ASN A 389 -23.40 -39.13 -15.32
CA ASN A 389 -23.59 -39.49 -16.73
C ASN A 389 -23.42 -38.27 -17.65
N LEU A 390 -23.90 -37.10 -17.21
CA LEU A 390 -23.77 -35.84 -17.94
C LEU A 390 -22.33 -35.34 -18.01
N MET A 391 -21.61 -35.36 -16.89
CA MET A 391 -20.19 -35.00 -16.87
C MET A 391 -19.36 -35.97 -17.71
N SER A 392 -19.66 -37.27 -17.65
CA SER A 392 -18.98 -38.29 -18.47
C SER A 392 -19.21 -38.08 -19.96
N ALA A 393 -20.42 -37.67 -20.35
CA ALA A 393 -20.76 -37.33 -21.75
C ALA A 393 -20.02 -36.06 -22.20
N ALA A 394 -19.97 -35.02 -21.37
CA ALA A 394 -19.26 -33.78 -21.68
C ALA A 394 -17.75 -34.01 -21.90
N LEU A 395 -17.11 -34.86 -21.09
CA LEU A 395 -15.69 -35.21 -21.24
C LEU A 395 -15.39 -36.11 -22.44
N SER A 396 -16.41 -36.74 -23.04
CA SER A 396 -16.27 -37.50 -24.28
C SER A 396 -16.37 -36.64 -25.54
N TRP A 397 -16.96 -35.44 -25.46
CA TRP A 397 -17.07 -34.50 -26.58
C TRP A 397 -15.77 -33.76 -26.91
N ASP A 398 -14.84 -33.60 -25.96
CA ASP A 398 -13.54 -32.96 -26.20
C ASP A 398 -12.48 -33.90 -26.83
N LYS A 399 -12.85 -35.13 -27.21
CA LYS A 399 -11.96 -36.14 -27.81
C LYS A 399 -12.30 -36.54 -29.24
N GLU A 400 -13.30 -35.90 -29.86
CA GLU A 400 -13.60 -35.95 -31.30
C GLU A 400 -13.28 -34.62 -31.95
#